data_AF-A0A9N8PEF9-F1
#
_entry.id   AF-A0A9N8PEF9-F1
#
_cell.length_a   1.000
_cell.length_b   1.000
_cell.length_c   1.000
_cell.angle_alpha   90.00
_cell.angle_beta   90.00
_cell.angle_gamma   90.00
#
_symmetry.space_group_name_H-M   'P 1'
#
loop_
_entity.id
_entity.type
_entity.pdbx_description
1 polymer ?
#
loop_
_entity_poly.entity_id
_entity_poly.type
_entity_poly.pdbx_seq_one_letter_code
_entity_poly.pdbx_strand_id
1 'polypeptide(L)'
;MALVKKGVSRQDAHEEIRVLSHQASASVKLEGKHNDLIERIRATPFFEPIIGELDTLLDPSTFTGRAPQQVEKFCGPEGDVEKALAKYRAEGIEEKVGDIIL
;
A
#
# COMPACT_ATOMS: atom_id res chain seq x y z
N MET A 1 9.33 5.35 -11.22
CA MET A 1 10.17 5.99 -10.20
C MET A 1 10.02 7.50 -10.32
N ALA A 2 9.73 8.22 -9.24
CA ALA A 2 9.49 9.67 -9.28
C ALA A 2 10.68 10.46 -9.83
N LEU A 3 11.91 10.08 -9.46
CA LEU A 3 13.16 10.67 -9.97
C LEU A 3 13.32 10.58 -11.49
N VAL A 4 12.88 9.49 -12.13
CA VAL A 4 12.93 9.35 -13.60
C VAL A 4 12.02 10.38 -14.27
N LYS A 5 10.87 10.70 -13.66
CA LYS A 5 9.99 11.78 -14.15
C LYS A 5 10.64 13.17 -14.02
N LYS A 6 11.65 13.31 -13.14
CA LYS A 6 12.48 14.52 -12.97
C LYS A 6 13.73 14.51 -13.85
N GLY A 7 13.87 13.55 -14.78
CA GLY A 7 15.01 13.45 -15.70
C GLY A 7 16.24 12.75 -15.12
N VAL A 8 16.16 12.17 -13.92
CA VAL A 8 17.26 11.42 -13.31
C VAL A 8 17.34 10.02 -13.91
N SER A 9 18.57 9.53 -14.11
CA SER A 9 18.84 8.16 -14.56
C SER A 9 18.11 7.13 -13.69
N ARG A 10 17.41 6.20 -14.33
CA ARG A 10 16.76 5.09 -13.63
C ARG A 10 17.78 4.21 -12.90
N GLN A 11 18.96 4.03 -13.50
CA GLN A 11 19.99 3.16 -12.95
C GLN A 11 20.58 3.77 -11.68
N ASP A 12 20.95 5.05 -11.73
CA ASP A 12 21.52 5.77 -10.58
C ASP A 12 20.49 5.86 -9.46
N ALA A 13 19.23 6.19 -9.81
CA ALA A 13 18.16 6.26 -8.83
C ALA A 13 17.86 4.92 -8.15
N HIS A 14 18.01 3.81 -8.88
CA HIS A 14 17.81 2.48 -8.32
C HIS A 14 18.96 2.07 -7.40
N GLU A 15 20.20 2.41 -7.75
CA GLU A 15 21.36 2.08 -6.92
C GLU A 15 21.36 2.85 -5.60
N GLU A 16 21.08 4.16 -5.64
CA GLU A 16 20.99 4.99 -4.43
C GLU A 16 19.92 4.47 -3.46
N ILE A 17 18.70 4.18 -3.95
CA ILE A 17 17.65 3.65 -3.09
C ILE A 17 17.98 2.25 -2.58
N ARG A 18 18.68 1.42 -3.37
CA ARG A 18 19.11 0.08 -2.98
C ARG A 18 20.06 0.16 -1.77
N VAL A 19 21.06 1.04 -1.82
CA VAL A 19 22.03 1.21 -0.73
C VAL A 19 21.33 1.64 0.56
N LEU A 20 20.49 2.68 0.50
CA LEU A 20 19.75 3.17 1.68
C LEU A 20 18.81 2.10 2.25
N SER A 21 18.14 1.33 1.38
CA SER A 21 17.24 0.24 1.81
C SER A 21 17.98 -0.88 2.54
N HIS A 22 19.21 -1.21 2.12
CA HIS A 22 20.03 -2.21 2.83
C HIS A 22 20.45 -1.72 4.21
N GLN A 23 20.84 -0.45 4.34
CA GLN A 23 21.23 0.14 5.61
C GLN A 23 20.04 0.21 6.60
N ALA A 24 18.87 0.63 6.13
CA ALA A 24 17.65 0.65 6.93
C ALA A 24 17.25 -0.78 7.36
N SER A 25 17.30 -1.75 6.42
CA SER A 25 17.02 -3.16 6.76
C SER A 25 18.02 -3.73 7.76
N ALA A 26 19.30 -3.35 7.70
CA ALA A 26 20.31 -3.80 8.67
C ALA A 26 20.02 -3.23 10.06
N SER A 27 19.68 -1.93 10.14
CA SER A 27 19.32 -1.27 11.40
C SER A 27 18.11 -1.92 12.07
N VAL A 28 17.10 -2.30 11.28
CA VAL A 28 15.91 -3.01 11.81
C VAL A 28 16.28 -4.42 12.28
N LYS A 29 16.98 -5.20 11.46
CA LYS A 29 17.17 -6.64 11.70
C LYS A 29 18.29 -6.94 12.71
N LEU A 30 19.36 -6.16 12.71
CA LEU A 30 20.55 -6.40 13.52
C LEU A 30 20.52 -5.60 14.82
N GLU A 31 19.90 -4.41 14.81
CA GLU A 31 19.93 -3.49 15.95
C GLU A 31 18.55 -3.33 16.62
N GLY A 32 17.49 -3.92 16.04
CA GLY A 32 16.13 -3.85 16.59
C GLY A 32 15.51 -2.45 16.54
N LYS A 33 16.03 -1.57 15.69
CA LYS A 33 15.55 -0.18 15.55
C LYS A 33 14.32 -0.10 14.64
N HIS A 34 13.64 1.05 14.68
CA HIS A 34 12.61 1.38 13.70
C HIS A 34 13.22 1.51 12.29
N ASN A 35 12.38 1.31 11.26
CA ASN A 35 12.78 1.51 9.87
C ASN A 35 12.94 3.01 9.59
N ASP A 36 14.15 3.43 9.23
CA ASP A 36 14.56 4.82 9.04
C ASP A 36 14.82 5.18 7.56
N LEU A 37 14.28 4.40 6.61
CA LEU A 37 14.52 4.59 5.18
C LEU A 37 14.10 5.98 4.68
N ILE A 38 12.95 6.48 5.14
CA ILE A 38 12.42 7.76 4.66
C ILE A 38 13.28 8.92 5.17
N GLU A 39 13.75 8.84 6.41
CA GLU A 39 14.68 9.77 7.03
C GLU A 39 16.01 9.81 6.25
N ARG A 40 16.53 8.64 5.87
CA ARG A 40 17.74 8.53 5.04
C ARG A 40 17.55 9.17 3.67
N ILE A 41 16.41 8.96 3.03
CA ILE A 41 16.08 9.58 1.74
C ILE A 41 16.04 11.10 1.88
N ARG A 42 15.36 11.63 2.91
CA ARG A 42 15.29 13.09 3.17
C ARG A 42 16.66 13.71 3.46
N ALA A 43 17.57 12.96 4.08
CA ALA A 43 18.92 13.41 4.38
C ALA A 43 19.91 13.29 3.19
N THR A 44 19.50 12.67 2.08
CA THR A 44 20.40 12.36 0.95
C THR A 44 20.15 13.34 -0.21
N PRO A 45 21.11 14.24 -0.56
CA PRO A 45 20.90 15.28 -1.58
C PRO A 45 20.49 14.78 -2.96
N PHE A 46 20.82 13.54 -3.31
CA PHE A 46 20.40 12.92 -4.56
C PHE A 46 18.87 12.88 -4.73
N PHE A 47 18.12 12.78 -3.62
CA PHE A 47 16.66 12.70 -3.63
C PHE A 47 15.96 14.06 -3.53
N GLU A 48 16.70 15.17 -3.43
CA GLU A 48 16.16 16.54 -3.33
C GLU A 48 14.98 16.81 -4.28
N PRO A 49 15.02 16.40 -5.58
CA PRO A 49 13.94 16.69 -6.52
C PRO A 49 12.58 16.06 -6.19
N ILE A 50 12.53 15.10 -5.26
CA ILE A 50 11.31 14.38 -4.87
C ILE A 50 10.94 14.52 -3.39
N ILE A 51 11.74 15.22 -2.56
CA ILE A 51 11.49 15.34 -1.11
C ILE A 51 10.10 15.92 -0.82
N GLY A 52 9.70 16.96 -1.56
CA GLY A 52 8.38 17.59 -1.42
C GLY A 52 7.20 16.74 -1.90
N GLU A 53 7.46 15.62 -2.57
CA GLU A 53 6.44 14.69 -3.08
C GLU A 53 6.33 13.41 -2.23
N LEU A 54 7.23 13.20 -1.26
CA LEU A 54 7.34 11.94 -0.52
C LEU A 54 6.04 11.56 0.19
N ASP A 55 5.35 12.50 0.83
CA ASP A 55 4.14 12.20 1.60
C ASP A 55 3.02 11.68 0.68
N THR A 56 2.87 12.29 -0.51
CA THR A 56 1.92 11.85 -1.53
C THR A 56 2.34 10.52 -2.15
N LEU A 57 3.64 10.31 -2.40
CA LEU A 57 4.17 9.07 -2.96
C LEU A 57 4.02 7.88 -2.01
N LEU A 58 3.93 8.14 -0.70
CA LEU A 58 3.84 7.14 0.35
C LEU A 58 2.42 6.97 0.91
N ASP A 59 1.40 7.60 0.29
CA ASP A 59 0.01 7.42 0.69
C ASP A 59 -0.41 5.95 0.52
N PRO A 60 -0.70 5.22 1.63
CA PRO A 60 -1.06 3.81 1.60
C PRO A 60 -2.27 3.50 0.71
N SER A 61 -3.20 4.45 0.55
CA SER A 61 -4.40 4.27 -0.27
C SER A 61 -4.06 3.93 -1.72
N THR A 62 -2.96 4.49 -2.23
CA THR A 62 -2.49 4.32 -3.61
C THR A 62 -1.81 2.96 -3.86
N PHE A 63 -1.51 2.19 -2.81
CA PHE A 63 -0.87 0.87 -2.88
C PHE A 63 -1.87 -0.29 -2.86
N THR A 64 -3.18 0.00 -2.75
CA THR A 64 -4.23 -1.03 -2.65
C THR A 64 -4.74 -1.54 -4.02
N GLY A 65 -4.30 -0.92 -5.12
CA GLY A 65 -4.62 -1.34 -6.48
C GLY A 65 -6.13 -1.39 -6.74
N ARG A 66 -6.65 -2.59 -7.07
CA ARG A 66 -8.08 -2.81 -7.31
C ARG A 66 -8.81 -3.51 -6.16
N ALA A 67 -8.16 -3.64 -4.99
CA ALA A 67 -8.73 -4.38 -3.86
C ALA A 67 -10.14 -3.89 -3.47
N PRO A 68 -10.42 -2.58 -3.39
CA PRO A 68 -11.77 -2.11 -3.05
C PRO A 68 -12.83 -2.58 -4.07
N GLN A 69 -12.55 -2.44 -5.36
CA GLN A 69 -13.50 -2.84 -6.42
C GLN A 69 -13.64 -4.36 -6.52
N GLN A 70 -12.59 -5.11 -6.19
CA GLN A 70 -12.64 -6.57 -6.13
C GLN A 70 -13.55 -7.04 -4.99
N VAL A 71 -13.43 -6.42 -3.81
CA VAL A 71 -14.29 -6.71 -2.65
C VAL A 71 -15.73 -6.31 -2.95
N GLU A 72 -15.98 -5.13 -3.50
CA GLU A 72 -17.32 -4.67 -3.86
C GLU A 72 -17.97 -5.59 -4.91
N LYS A 73 -17.23 -6.02 -5.94
CA LYS A 73 -17.77 -6.95 -6.93
C LYS A 73 -18.12 -8.32 -6.34
N PHE A 74 -17.33 -8.81 -5.40
CA PHE A 74 -17.49 -10.15 -4.83
C PHE A 74 -18.53 -10.19 -3.71
N CYS A 75 -18.46 -9.23 -2.78
CA CYS A 75 -19.29 -9.15 -1.58
C CYS A 75 -20.49 -8.21 -1.71
N GLY A 76 -20.48 -7.28 -2.68
CA GLY A 76 -21.53 -6.29 -2.84
C GLY A 76 -22.80 -6.82 -3.49
N PRO A 77 -23.75 -5.93 -3.80
CA PRO A 77 -25.03 -6.29 -4.41
C PRO A 77 -24.82 -7.08 -5.70
N GLU A 78 -25.59 -8.16 -5.86
CA GLU A 78 -25.48 -9.11 -6.99
C GLU A 78 -24.12 -9.83 -7.10
N GLY A 79 -23.25 -9.68 -6.10
CA GLY A 79 -21.99 -10.38 -5.96
C GLY A 79 -22.16 -11.87 -5.64
N ASP A 80 -21.05 -12.59 -5.67
CA ASP A 80 -21.03 -14.04 -5.47
C ASP A 80 -21.45 -14.41 -4.03
N VAL A 81 -21.08 -13.59 -3.04
CA VAL A 81 -21.48 -13.79 -1.64
C VAL A 81 -22.99 -13.64 -1.47
N GLU A 82 -23.59 -12.55 -1.98
CA GLU A 82 -25.04 -12.34 -1.90
C GLU A 82 -25.83 -13.47 -2.56
N LYS A 83 -25.37 -13.95 -3.73
CA LYS A 83 -25.98 -15.11 -4.41
C LYS A 83 -25.89 -16.38 -3.58
N ALA A 84 -24.77 -16.62 -2.90
CA ALA A 84 -24.60 -17.79 -2.05
C ALA A 84 -25.48 -17.72 -0.78
N LEU A 85 -25.67 -16.52 -0.22
CA LEU A 85 -26.45 -16.28 0.99
C LEU A 85 -27.97 -16.26 0.75
N ALA A 86 -28.42 -16.00 -0.49
CA ALA A 86 -29.83 -15.85 -0.84
C ALA A 86 -30.74 -17.02 -0.35
N LYS A 87 -30.24 -18.26 -0.39
CA LYS A 87 -30.96 -19.43 0.11
C LYS A 87 -31.21 -19.35 1.62
N TYR A 88 -30.19 -18.99 2.40
CA TYR A 88 -30.25 -18.98 3.86
C TYR A 88 -31.14 -17.84 4.37
N ARG A 89 -31.10 -16.69 3.70
CA ARG A 89 -32.03 -15.58 3.96
C ARG A 89 -33.48 -15.97 3.71
N ALA A 90 -33.75 -16.73 2.64
CA ALA A 90 -35.08 -17.27 2.37
C ALA A 90 -35.55 -18.30 3.42
N GLU A 91 -34.62 -19.00 4.08
CA GLU A 91 -34.88 -19.91 5.21
C GLU A 91 -35.00 -19.15 6.55
N GLY A 92 -34.92 -17.82 6.56
CA GLY A 92 -35.04 -16.98 7.75
C GLY A 92 -33.81 -16.99 8.65
N ILE A 93 -32.68 -17.48 8.15
CA ILE A 93 -31.39 -17.50 8.85
C ILE A 93 -30.69 -16.18 8.50
N GLU A 94 -30.93 -15.14 9.31
CA GLU A 94 -30.27 -13.83 9.20
C GLU A 94 -29.73 -13.39 10.55
N GLU A 95 -28.48 -12.93 10.58
CA GLU A 95 -27.89 -12.27 11.76
C GLU A 95 -27.31 -10.92 11.35
N LYS A 96 -27.66 -9.86 12.09
CA LYS A 96 -27.12 -8.52 11.85
C LYS A 96 -25.78 -8.37 12.55
N VAL A 97 -24.73 -8.09 11.78
CA VAL A 97 -23.42 -7.69 12.31
C VAL A 97 -23.13 -6.27 11.84
N GLY A 98 -23.45 -5.28 12.68
CA GLY A 98 -23.33 -3.86 12.32
C GLY A 98 -24.32 -3.46 11.22
N ASP A 99 -23.84 -2.73 10.20
CA ASP A 99 -24.64 -2.34 9.02
C ASP A 99 -24.72 -3.44 7.94
N ILE A 100 -24.07 -4.58 8.16
CA ILE A 100 -24.05 -5.71 7.23
C ILE A 100 -25.08 -6.74 7.70
N ILE A 101 -26.00 -7.09 6.79
CA ILE A 101 -26.92 -8.21 6.94
C ILE A 101 -26.22 -9.43 6.36
N LEU A 102 -25.91 -10.43 7.19
CA LEU A 102 -25.37 -11.73 6.75
C LEU A 102 -26.54 -12.70 6.58
#